data_AF-F4GSA5-F1
#
_entry.id   AF-F4GSA5-F1
#
_cell.length_a   1.000
_cell.length_b   1.000
_cell.length_c   1.000
_cell.angle_alpha   90.00
_cell.angle_beta   90.00
_cell.angle_gamma   90.00
#
_symmetry.space_group_name_H-M   'P 1'
#
loop_
_entity.id
_entity.type
_entity.pdbx_description
1 polymer ?
#
loop_
_entity_poly.entity_id
_entity_poly.type
_entity_poly.pdbx_seq_one_letter_code
_entity_poly.pdbx_strand_id
1 'polypeptide(L)'
;MWTLTPQILEIGFAALHSMGVDQFVQEALQSLADEFSGIVNLGEKNNNEVIIIARATGSAEQRSLFIMNQRVGNTLPNASSLYQALHAAEDQWSLSRYPEHHVVSVSIPVTRDEPRSLALGISVSIQAFSQARIEQEVIPKLRHARQNIRRLMHLGDI
;
A
#
# COMPACT_ATOMS: atom_id res chain seq x y z
N MET A 1 -15.16 7.39 -32.01
CA MET A 1 -14.68 7.52 -30.63
C MET A 1 -14.14 6.16 -30.21
N TRP A 2 -12.88 6.09 -29.76
CA TRP A 2 -12.27 4.82 -29.35
C TRP A 2 -12.37 4.70 -27.82
N THR A 3 -12.62 3.49 -27.32
CA THR A 3 -12.70 3.20 -25.88
C THR A 3 -11.95 1.92 -25.57
N LEU A 4 -11.30 1.87 -24.41
CA LEU A 4 -10.75 0.62 -23.90
C LEU A 4 -11.91 -0.28 -23.45
N THR A 5 -11.83 -1.56 -23.78
CA THR A 5 -12.78 -2.58 -23.31
C THR A 5 -12.22 -3.26 -22.05
N PRO A 6 -13.07 -3.90 -21.23
CA PRO A 6 -12.62 -4.64 -20.06
C PRO A 6 -11.57 -5.73 -20.32
N GLN A 7 -11.40 -6.20 -21.57
CA GLN A 7 -10.33 -7.15 -21.93
C GLN A 7 -8.93 -6.63 -21.59
N ILE A 8 -8.71 -5.31 -21.56
CA ILE A 8 -7.42 -4.75 -21.14
C ILE A 8 -7.09 -5.10 -19.68
N LEU A 9 -8.10 -5.38 -18.84
CA LEU A 9 -7.91 -5.76 -17.44
C LEU A 9 -7.27 -7.14 -17.31
N GLU A 10 -7.50 -8.06 -18.26
CA GLU A 10 -6.88 -9.39 -18.23
C GLU A 10 -5.35 -9.29 -18.27
N ILE A 11 -4.83 -8.37 -19.09
CA ILE A 11 -3.39 -8.09 -19.16
C ILE A 11 -2.91 -7.49 -17.83
N GLY A 12 -3.67 -6.55 -17.26
CA GLY A 12 -3.35 -5.97 -15.96
C GLY A 12 -3.32 -7.00 -14.83
N PHE A 13 -4.32 -7.88 -14.75
CA PHE A 13 -4.37 -8.94 -13.74
C PHE A 13 -3.25 -9.98 -13.93
N ALA A 14 -2.96 -10.37 -15.18
CA ALA A 14 -1.84 -11.26 -15.47
C ALA A 14 -0.49 -10.67 -15.04
N ALA A 15 -0.28 -9.37 -15.29
CA ALA A 15 0.93 -8.66 -14.86
C ALA A 15 1.04 -8.56 -13.33
N LEU A 16 -0.06 -8.28 -12.63
CA LEU A 16 -0.07 -8.24 -11.16
C LEU A 16 0.20 -9.62 -10.54
N HIS A 17 -0.40 -10.67 -11.12
CA HIS A 17 -0.17 -12.02 -10.65
C HIS A 17 1.29 -12.46 -10.85
N SER A 18 1.90 -12.15 -11.99
CA SER A 18 3.34 -12.43 -12.23
C SER A 18 4.26 -11.59 -11.34
N MET A 19 3.75 -10.51 -10.76
CA MET A 19 4.43 -9.70 -9.74
C MET A 19 4.21 -10.22 -8.31
N GLY A 20 3.62 -11.41 -8.13
CA GLY A 20 3.34 -11.98 -6.80
C GLY A 20 2.23 -11.24 -6.05
N VAL A 21 1.44 -10.40 -6.72
CA VAL A 21 0.23 -9.80 -6.15
C VAL A 21 -0.94 -10.75 -6.43
N ASP A 22 -1.01 -11.79 -5.60
CA ASP A 22 -2.06 -12.80 -5.65
C ASP A 22 -3.15 -12.55 -4.60
N GLN A 23 -4.09 -13.49 -4.49
CA GLN A 23 -5.17 -13.44 -3.51
C GLN A 23 -4.63 -13.43 -2.06
N PHE A 24 -3.55 -14.14 -1.75
CA PHE A 24 -3.03 -14.20 -0.39
C PHE A 24 -2.39 -12.87 0.03
N VAL A 25 -1.66 -12.20 -0.87
CA VAL A 25 -1.19 -10.84 -0.63
C VAL A 25 -2.37 -9.91 -0.41
N GLN A 26 -3.41 -10.01 -1.25
CA GLN A 26 -4.61 -9.19 -1.11
C GLN A 26 -5.32 -9.40 0.25
N GLU A 27 -5.43 -10.65 0.73
CA GLU A 27 -5.99 -10.99 2.05
C GLU A 27 -5.15 -10.46 3.21
N ALA A 28 -3.82 -10.49 3.09
CA ALA A 28 -2.92 -9.91 4.08
C ALA A 28 -3.09 -8.38 4.18
N LEU A 29 -3.25 -7.69 3.04
CA LEU A 29 -3.55 -6.26 3.03
C LEU A 29 -4.93 -5.98 3.62
N GLN A 30 -5.93 -6.80 3.31
CA GLN A 30 -7.29 -6.65 3.82
C GLN A 30 -7.35 -6.79 5.34
N SER A 31 -6.66 -7.80 5.89
CA SER A 31 -6.58 -8.00 7.35
C SER A 31 -6.00 -6.77 8.06
N LEU A 32 -4.95 -6.17 7.50
CA LEU A 32 -4.34 -4.96 8.04
C LEU A 32 -5.26 -3.74 7.91
N ALA A 33 -5.97 -3.62 6.78
CA ALA A 33 -6.89 -2.52 6.52
C ALA A 33 -8.09 -2.55 7.48
N ASP A 34 -8.64 -3.73 7.75
CA ASP A 34 -9.72 -3.93 8.70
C ASP A 34 -9.28 -3.65 10.15
N GLU A 35 -8.09 -4.11 10.54
CA GLU A 35 -7.56 -3.90 11.90
C GLU A 35 -7.49 -2.40 12.27
N PHE A 36 -7.08 -1.56 11.33
CA PHE A 36 -6.92 -0.13 11.57
C PHE A 36 -8.07 0.73 11.03
N SER A 37 -9.08 0.11 10.42
CA SER A 37 -10.17 0.85 9.75
C SER A 37 -9.59 1.90 8.80
N GLY A 38 -8.67 1.47 7.94
CA GLY A 38 -7.88 2.35 7.09
C GLY A 38 -7.77 1.86 5.66
N ILE A 39 -6.97 2.56 4.86
CA ILE A 39 -6.65 2.17 3.49
C ILE A 39 -5.20 1.69 3.47
N VAL A 40 -4.98 0.46 3.02
CA VAL A 40 -3.63 -0.10 2.87
C VAL A 40 -3.27 -0.12 1.39
N ASN A 41 -2.07 0.35 1.06
CA ASN A 41 -1.54 0.36 -0.29
C ASN A 41 -0.17 -0.34 -0.31
N LEU A 42 0.02 -1.21 -1.30
CA LEU A 42 1.32 -1.72 -1.70
C LEU A 42 1.74 -1.01 -2.99
N GLY A 43 2.88 -0.35 -2.94
CA GLY A 43 3.39 0.47 -4.04
C GLY A 43 4.72 -0.05 -4.57
N GLU A 44 4.91 0.06 -5.88
CA GLU A 44 6.16 -0.25 -6.58
C GLU A 44 6.81 1.02 -7.12
N LYS A 45 8.14 1.09 -7.01
CA LYS A 45 8.92 2.19 -7.55
C LYS A 45 8.71 2.29 -9.07
N ASN A 46 8.35 3.48 -9.53
CA ASN A 46 8.30 3.80 -10.96
C ASN A 46 8.93 5.17 -11.19
N ASN A 47 10.19 5.20 -11.65
CA ASN A 47 10.96 6.43 -11.81
C ASN A 47 10.95 7.29 -10.53
N ASN A 48 10.32 8.47 -10.59
CA ASN A 48 10.22 9.45 -9.51
C ASN A 48 8.83 9.43 -8.83
N GLU A 49 8.11 8.33 -8.98
CA GLU A 49 6.76 8.09 -8.46
C GLU A 49 6.64 6.66 -7.91
N VAL A 50 5.47 6.36 -7.32
CA VAL A 50 5.08 5.00 -6.92
C VAL A 50 3.80 4.62 -7.63
N ILE A 51 3.76 3.46 -8.28
CA ILE A 51 2.51 2.88 -8.80
C ILE A 51 1.90 2.02 -7.69
N ILE A 52 0.62 2.20 -7.40
CA ILE A 52 -0.14 1.31 -6.51
C ILE A 52 -0.39 -0.01 -7.26
N ILE A 53 0.19 -1.10 -6.78
CA ILE A 53 0.04 -2.44 -7.38
C ILE A 53 -0.95 -3.32 -6.63
N ALA A 54 -1.20 -3.04 -5.35
CA ALA A 54 -2.25 -3.69 -4.58
C ALA A 54 -2.83 -2.73 -3.54
N ARG A 55 -4.10 -2.90 -3.20
CA ARG A 55 -4.80 -2.02 -2.26
C ARG A 55 -5.90 -2.77 -1.54
N ALA A 56 -6.08 -2.48 -0.25
CA ALA A 56 -7.24 -2.89 0.53
C ALA A 56 -7.85 -1.69 1.28
N THR A 57 -9.15 -1.76 1.55
CA THR A 57 -9.86 -0.75 2.33
C THR A 57 -10.61 -1.43 3.45
N GLY A 58 -10.42 -0.96 4.67
CA GLY A 58 -11.09 -1.49 5.85
C GLY A 58 -12.60 -1.27 5.78
N SER A 59 -13.35 -2.20 6.34
CA SER A 59 -14.81 -2.23 6.31
C SER A 59 -15.50 -0.95 6.85
N ALA A 60 -14.89 -0.24 7.80
CA ALA A 60 -15.41 1.05 8.28
C ALA A 60 -15.21 2.18 7.26
N GLU A 61 -14.06 2.25 6.60
CA GLU A 61 -13.76 3.23 5.55
C GLU A 61 -14.58 2.96 4.29
N GLN A 62 -14.89 1.71 3.97
CA GLN A 62 -15.78 1.38 2.85
C GLN A 62 -17.19 1.96 3.02
N ARG A 63 -17.61 2.21 4.28
CA ARG A 63 -18.90 2.83 4.62
C ARG A 63 -18.80 4.36 4.74
N SER A 64 -17.59 4.92 4.66
CA SER A 64 -17.38 6.36 4.68
C SER A 64 -17.78 6.97 3.33
N LEU A 65 -18.48 8.11 3.36
CA LEU A 65 -18.77 8.89 2.16
C LEU A 65 -17.51 9.59 1.60
N PHE A 66 -16.40 9.57 2.34
CA PHE A 66 -15.12 10.11 1.92
C PHE A 66 -14.26 9.02 1.27
N ILE A 67 -14.37 8.88 -0.04
CA ILE A 67 -13.56 7.92 -0.82
C ILE A 67 -12.35 8.66 -1.40
N MET A 68 -11.14 8.33 -0.93
CA MET A 68 -9.95 8.69 -1.67
C MET A 68 -9.95 7.95 -3.02
N ASN A 69 -10.00 8.70 -4.13
CA ASN A 69 -10.04 8.22 -5.52
C ASN A 69 -8.73 7.57 -5.99
N GLN A 70 -8.10 6.77 -5.16
CA GLN A 70 -6.94 5.94 -5.52
C GLN A 70 -7.40 4.59 -6.06
N ARG A 71 -6.69 4.02 -7.03
CA ARG A 71 -6.97 2.68 -7.57
C ARG A 71 -5.64 1.99 -7.83
N VAL A 72 -5.67 0.67 -7.99
CA VAL A 72 -4.53 -0.06 -8.56
C VAL A 72 -4.22 0.54 -9.94
N GLY A 73 -2.95 0.78 -10.22
CA GLY A 73 -2.45 1.48 -11.40
C GLY A 73 -2.31 3.00 -11.24
N ASN A 74 -2.89 3.63 -10.21
CA ASN A 74 -2.65 5.05 -9.95
C ASN A 74 -1.20 5.28 -9.48
N THR A 75 -0.62 6.42 -9.85
CA THR A 75 0.67 6.88 -9.33
C THR A 75 0.50 7.80 -8.12
N LEU A 76 1.50 7.76 -7.24
CA LEU A 76 1.67 8.70 -6.14
C LEU A 76 2.97 9.48 -6.33
N PRO A 77 2.97 10.79 -6.04
CA PRO A 77 4.15 11.64 -6.24
C PRO A 77 5.24 11.32 -5.23
N ASN A 78 6.45 11.83 -5.50
CA ASN A 78 7.61 11.66 -4.62
C ASN A 78 7.42 12.18 -3.18
N ALA A 79 6.50 13.12 -2.96
CA ALA A 79 6.17 13.64 -1.64
C ALA A 79 5.31 12.66 -0.79
N SER A 80 4.84 11.56 -1.37
CA SER A 80 4.06 10.54 -0.67
C SER A 80 4.91 9.70 0.29
N SER A 81 4.30 9.25 1.38
CA SER A 81 4.95 8.36 2.35
C SER A 81 5.44 7.08 1.68
N LEU A 82 4.65 6.48 0.79
CA LEU A 82 5.06 5.31 0.01
C LEU A 82 6.35 5.55 -0.76
N TYR A 83 6.48 6.67 -1.48
CA TYR A 83 7.71 6.99 -2.21
C TYR A 83 8.91 7.13 -1.28
N GLN A 84 8.74 7.90 -0.20
CA GLN A 84 9.82 8.10 0.78
C GLN A 84 10.24 6.77 1.42
N ALA A 85 9.30 5.85 1.65
CA ALA A 85 9.58 4.53 2.22
C ALA A 85 10.43 3.64 1.30
N LEU A 86 10.33 3.78 -0.03
CA LEU A 86 11.20 3.06 -0.97
C LEU A 86 12.69 3.36 -0.74
N HIS A 87 13.00 4.54 -0.21
CA HIS A 87 14.36 5.01 0.05
C HIS A 87 14.77 4.89 1.52
N ALA A 88 13.84 4.63 2.44
CA ALA A 88 14.10 4.46 3.87
C ALA A 88 14.85 3.16 4.17
N ALA A 89 15.68 3.12 5.23
CA ALA A 89 16.29 1.87 5.70
C ALA A 89 15.22 0.87 6.22
N GLU A 90 15.60 -0.41 6.40
CA GLU A 90 14.62 -1.47 6.73
C GLU A 90 13.85 -1.25 8.04
N ASP A 91 14.47 -0.61 9.03
CA ASP A 91 13.87 -0.26 10.31
C ASP A 91 13.22 1.13 10.30
N GLN A 92 13.47 1.93 9.26
CA GLN A 92 12.89 3.25 9.11
C GLN A 92 11.50 3.20 8.48
N TRP A 93 10.78 4.28 8.68
CA TRP A 93 9.42 4.49 8.18
C TRP A 93 9.27 5.94 7.78
N SER A 94 8.28 6.21 6.94
CA SER A 94 7.95 7.53 6.44
C SER A 94 6.52 7.91 6.83
N LEU A 95 6.26 9.21 6.84
CA LEU A 95 4.95 9.74 7.17
C LEU A 95 4.61 10.97 6.32
N SER A 96 3.38 11.00 5.82
CA SER A 96 2.80 12.15 5.13
C SER A 96 1.48 12.50 5.79
N ARG A 97 1.24 13.79 6.04
CA ARG A 97 -0.04 14.30 6.55
C ARG A 97 -0.77 15.00 5.42
N TYR A 98 -2.06 14.74 5.33
CA TYR A 98 -2.97 15.39 4.39
C TYR A 98 -4.11 16.03 5.20
N PRO A 99 -3.88 17.20 5.83
CA PRO A 99 -4.84 17.83 6.74
C PRO A 99 -6.19 18.10 6.07
N GLU A 100 -6.17 18.56 4.81
CA GLU A 100 -7.35 18.83 3.97
C GLU A 100 -8.22 17.59 3.72
N HIS A 101 -7.64 16.41 3.89
CA HIS A 101 -8.33 15.13 3.71
C HIS A 101 -8.51 14.39 5.04
N HIS A 102 -8.15 15.01 6.17
CA HIS A 102 -8.16 14.41 7.50
C HIS A 102 -7.44 13.06 7.58
N VAL A 103 -6.39 12.86 6.78
CA VAL A 103 -5.67 11.59 6.68
C VAL A 103 -4.20 11.75 7.03
N VAL A 104 -3.65 10.77 7.73
CA VAL A 104 -2.22 10.54 7.86
C VAL A 104 -1.87 9.22 7.20
N SER A 105 -0.77 9.19 6.45
CA SER A 105 -0.24 7.98 5.82
C SER A 105 1.12 7.65 6.41
N VAL A 106 1.30 6.39 6.81
CA VAL A 106 2.52 5.83 7.38
C VAL A 106 2.98 4.72 6.47
N SER A 107 4.27 4.63 6.13
CA SER A 107 4.77 3.61 5.21
C SER A 107 6.14 3.06 5.59
N ILE A 108 6.40 1.82 5.17
CA ILE A 108 7.67 1.10 5.39
C ILE A 108 8.15 0.46 4.08
N PRO A 109 9.48 0.25 3.90
CA PRO A 109 9.99 -0.53 2.78
C PRO A 109 9.57 -2.00 2.90
N VAL A 110 9.18 -2.61 1.78
CA VAL A 110 8.93 -4.05 1.65
C VAL A 110 10.10 -4.72 0.96
N THR A 111 10.52 -4.31 -0.23
CA THR A 111 11.76 -4.79 -0.86
C THR A 111 12.56 -3.58 -1.33
N ARG A 112 13.89 -3.64 -1.21
CA ARG A 112 14.77 -2.52 -1.59
C ARG A 112 15.66 -2.83 -2.78
N ASP A 113 15.94 -4.10 -3.02
CA ASP A 113 16.89 -4.54 -4.03
C ASP A 113 16.22 -4.75 -5.39
N GLU A 114 17.00 -4.53 -6.44
CA GLU A 114 16.61 -4.90 -7.80
C GLU A 114 16.29 -6.41 -7.87
N PRO A 115 15.32 -6.82 -8.70
CA PRO A 115 14.67 -6.03 -9.74
C PRO A 115 13.48 -5.18 -9.28
N ARG A 116 13.09 -5.22 -8.00
CA ARG A 116 11.82 -4.61 -7.54
C ARG A 116 11.94 -3.95 -6.18
N SER A 117 11.70 -2.63 -6.17
CA SER A 117 11.58 -1.86 -4.92
C SER A 117 10.11 -1.61 -4.59
N LEU A 118 9.68 -2.13 -3.44
CA LEU A 118 8.31 -2.10 -2.97
C LEU A 118 8.19 -1.41 -1.61
N ALA A 119 7.07 -0.72 -1.37
CA ALA A 119 6.72 -0.11 -0.09
C ALA A 119 5.28 -0.45 0.30
N LEU A 120 5.04 -0.59 1.60
CA LEU A 120 3.73 -0.85 2.18
C LEU A 120 3.33 0.35 3.04
N GLY A 121 2.13 0.87 2.81
CA GLY A 121 1.61 2.02 3.51
C GLY A 121 0.20 1.81 4.01
N ILE A 122 -0.13 2.47 5.12
CA ILE A 122 -1.49 2.61 5.61
C ILE A 122 -1.86 4.07 5.78
N SER A 123 -3.04 4.43 5.30
CA SER A 123 -3.68 5.72 5.44
C SER A 123 -4.86 5.59 6.41
N VAL A 124 -4.88 6.41 7.45
CA VAL A 124 -5.90 6.41 8.50
C VAL A 124 -6.32 7.85 8.84
N SER A 125 -7.46 7.98 9.53
CA SER A 125 -7.91 9.28 10.03
C SER A 125 -6.87 9.93 10.96
N ILE A 126 -6.58 11.21 10.71
CA ILE A 126 -5.64 12.02 11.49
C ILE A 126 -6.07 12.18 12.96
N GLN A 127 -7.36 12.09 13.24
CA GLN A 127 -7.91 12.21 14.60
C GLN A 127 -7.70 10.95 15.43
N ALA A 128 -7.57 9.79 14.77
CA ALA A 128 -7.51 8.50 15.45
C ALA A 128 -6.08 8.09 15.86
N PHE A 129 -5.03 8.76 15.37
CA PHE A 129 -3.64 8.29 15.55
C PHE A 129 -2.68 9.39 15.98
N SER A 130 -2.34 9.39 17.28
CA SER A 130 -1.21 10.12 17.82
C SER A 130 0.13 9.51 17.36
N GLN A 131 1.22 10.26 17.44
CA GLN A 131 2.55 9.73 17.10
C GLN A 131 2.93 8.51 17.95
N ALA A 132 2.61 8.52 19.25
CA ALA A 132 2.86 7.38 20.14
C ALA A 132 2.13 6.12 19.66
N ARG A 133 0.87 6.25 19.23
CA ARG A 133 0.09 5.13 18.68
C ARG A 133 0.70 4.59 17.38
N ILE A 134 1.16 5.47 16.51
CA ILE A 134 1.85 5.07 15.27
C ILE A 134 3.06 4.19 15.61
N GLU A 135 3.91 4.65 16.51
CA GLU A 135 5.15 3.95 16.87
C GLU A 135 4.90 2.65 17.64
N GLN A 136 3.92 2.63 18.55
CA GLN A 136 3.66 1.50 19.44
C GLN A 136 2.73 0.43 18.85
N GLU A 137 1.82 0.81 17.94
CA GLU A 137 0.82 -0.11 17.38
C GLU A 137 0.99 -0.29 15.86
N VAL A 138 1.02 0.81 15.11
CA VAL A 138 0.95 0.75 13.63
C VAL A 138 2.25 0.19 13.04
N ILE A 139 3.41 0.70 13.45
CA ILE A 139 4.70 0.28 12.91
C ILE A 139 4.97 -1.22 13.15
N PRO A 140 4.77 -1.78 14.37
CA PRO A 140 4.91 -3.22 14.59
C PRO A 140 4.00 -4.06 13.67
N LYS A 141 2.75 -3.64 13.47
CA LYS A 141 1.79 -4.35 12.61
C LYS A 141 2.15 -4.26 11.12
N LEU A 142 2.57 -3.09 10.65
CA LEU A 142 3.12 -2.93 9.30
C LEU A 142 4.33 -3.85 9.09
N ARG A 143 5.27 -3.90 10.04
CA ARG A 143 6.46 -4.77 9.95
C ARG A 143 6.10 -6.25 9.90
N HIS A 144 5.12 -6.69 10.69
CA HIS A 144 4.59 -8.04 10.63
C HIS A 144 3.94 -8.33 9.26
N ALA A 145 3.09 -7.42 8.77
CA ALA A 145 2.47 -7.54 7.45
C ALA A 145 3.51 -7.61 6.33
N ARG A 146 4.57 -6.80 6.37
CA ARG A 146 5.71 -6.88 5.45
C ARG A 146 6.35 -8.26 5.43
N GLN A 147 6.64 -8.84 6.60
CA GLN A 147 7.25 -10.16 6.67
C GLN A 147 6.34 -11.23 6.04
N ASN A 148 5.03 -11.12 6.28
CA ASN A 148 4.06 -12.02 5.68
C ASN A 148 4.00 -11.86 4.15
N ILE A 149 3.89 -10.63 3.66
CA ILE A 149 3.83 -10.30 2.22
C ILE A 149 5.08 -10.79 1.50
N ARG A 150 6.28 -10.54 2.05
CA ARG A 150 7.54 -11.06 1.48
C ARG A 150 7.49 -12.59 1.33
N ARG A 151 7.03 -13.30 2.36
CA ARG A 151 6.90 -14.76 2.32
C ARG A 151 5.94 -15.21 1.22
N LEU A 152 4.78 -14.58 1.13
CA LEU A 152 3.76 -14.90 0.13
C LEU A 152 4.27 -14.68 -1.30
N MET A 153 4.92 -13.54 -1.55
CA MET A 153 5.49 -13.24 -2.87
C MET A 153 6.56 -14.26 -3.29
N HIS A 154 7.44 -14.69 -2.37
CA HIS A 154 8.44 -15.72 -2.68
C HIS A 154 7.84 -17.11 -2.94
N LEU A 155 6.64 -17.40 -2.42
CA LEU A 155 5.95 -18.67 -2.65
C LEU A 155 5.21 -18.69 -4.00
N GLY A 156 4.96 -17.53 -4.62
CA GLY A 156 4.36 -17.40 -5.95
C GLY A 156 5.35 -17.56 -7.12
N ASP A 157 6.65 -17.63 -6.84
CA ASP A 157 7.72 -17.77 -7.84
C ASP A 157 7.95 -19.23 -8.33
N ILE A 158 7.01 -20.16 -8.06
CA ILE A 158 7.13 -21.61 -8.33
C ILE A 158 6.34 -22.02 -9.58
#